data_AF-A0A1Z4V230-F1
#
_entry.id   AF-A0A1Z4V230-F1
#
_cell.length_a   1.000
_cell.length_b   1.000
_cell.length_c   1.000
_cell.angle_alpha   90.00
_cell.angle_beta   90.00
_cell.angle_gamma   90.00
#
_symmetry.space_group_name_H-M   'P 1'
#
loop_
_entity.id
_entity.type
_entity.pdbx_description
1 polymer ?
#
loop_
_entity_poly.entity_id
_entity_poly.type
_entity_poly.pdbx_seq_one_letter_code
_entity_poly.pdbx_strand_id
1 'polypeptide(L)' 'MRKVELVSTLNIHEKEVKQILNPHHATKLSTMESTLAVLGQRVE' A
#
# COMPACT_ATOMS: atom_id res chain seq x y z
N MET A 1 -4.40 -4.18 -11.42
CA MET A 1 -4.67 -2.95 -10.65
C MET A 1 -3.64 -1.89 -11.00
N ARG A 2 -4.05 -0.68 -11.35
CA ARG A 2 -3.18 0.45 -11.71
C ARG A 2 -2.89 1.32 -10.48
N LYS A 3 -1.81 2.10 -10.50
CA LYS A 3 -1.44 3.01 -9.38
C LYS A 3 -2.58 3.94 -8.96
N VAL A 4 -3.30 4.49 -9.93
CA VAL A 4 -4.47 5.37 -9.70
C VAL A 4 -5.61 4.66 -8.98
N GLU A 5 -5.84 3.38 -9.29
CA GLU A 5 -6.85 2.55 -8.62
C GLU A 5 -6.41 2.27 -7.18
N LEU A 6 -5.12 2.05 -6.94
CA LEU A 6 -4.55 1.82 -5.61
C LEU A 6 -4.65 3.05 -4.70
N VAL A 7 -4.46 4.26 -5.24
CA VAL A 7 -4.70 5.51 -4.52
C VAL A 7 -6.15 5.60 -4.06
N SER A 8 -7.11 5.34 -4.95
CA SER A 8 -8.53 5.37 -4.62
C SER A 8 -8.95 4.27 -3.65
N THR A 9 -8.46 3.04 -3.84
CA THR A 9 -8.80 1.89 -2.98
C THR A 9 -8.23 2.04 -1.57
N LEU A 10 -7.00 2.53 -1.42
CA LEU A 10 -6.38 2.73 -0.12
C LEU A 10 -6.78 4.05 0.55
N ASN A 11 -7.37 4.98 -0.21
CA ASN A 11 -7.73 6.32 0.26
C ASN A 11 -6.56 7.06 0.92
N ILE A 12 -5.36 6.95 0.34
CA ILE A 12 -4.12 7.60 0.80
C ILE A 12 -3.48 8.41 -0.33
N HIS A 13 -2.54 9.27 0.02
CA HIS A 13 -1.83 10.09 -0.97
C HIS A 13 -1.00 9.25 -1.96
N GLU A 14 -0.92 9.70 -3.22
CA GLU A 14 -0.13 9.05 -4.27
C GLU A 14 1.34 8.86 -3.88
N LYS A 15 1.90 9.80 -3.10
CA LYS A 15 3.26 9.70 -2.56
C LYS A 15 3.43 8.45 -1.70
N GLU A 16 2.47 8.15 -0.83
CA GLU A 16 2.53 6.97 0.04
C GLU A 16 2.38 5.68 -0.77
N VAL A 17 1.48 5.67 -1.75
CA VAL A 17 1.36 4.53 -2.69
C VAL A 17 2.68 4.25 -3.40
N LYS A 18 3.38 5.30 -3.86
CA LYS A 18 4.71 5.15 -4.49
C LYS A 18 5.75 4.58 -3.52
N GLN A 19 5.68 4.92 -2.24
CA GLN A 19 6.57 4.42 -1.21
C GLN A 19 6.30 2.94 -0.88
N ILE A 20 5.02 2.57 -0.70
CA ILE A 20 4.61 1.18 -0.44
C ILE A 20 5.03 0.25 -1.58
N LEU A 21 4.92 0.73 -2.83
CA LEU A 21 5.32 -0.05 -4.01
C LEU A 21 6.82 -0.04 -4.30
N ASN A 22 7.64 0.70 -3.53
CA ASN A 22 9.07 0.78 -3.75
C ASN A 22 9.82 -0.14 -2.76
N PRO A 23 10.47 -1.22 -3.23
CA PRO A 23 11.19 -2.15 -2.37
C PRO A 23 12.44 -1.54 -1.71
N HIS A 24 12.96 -0.42 -2.23
CA HIS A 24 14.11 0.29 -1.64
C HIS A 24 13.68 1.37 -0.64
N HIS A 25 12.38 1.62 -0.48
CA HIS A 25 11.86 2.57 0.49
C HIS A 25 11.38 1.82 1.73
N ALA A 26 12.01 2.09 2.88
CA ALA A 26 11.57 1.53 4.15
C ALA A 26 10.12 1.96 4.45
N THR A 27 9.23 1.00 4.47
CA THR A 27 7.81 1.18 4.78
C THR A 27 7.49 0.40 6.04
N LYS A 28 6.69 0.98 6.95
CA LYS A 28 6.37 0.32 8.22
C LYS A 28 5.57 -0.96 7.96
N LEU A 29 5.86 -2.02 8.73
CA LEU A 29 5.12 -3.29 8.64
C LEU A 29 3.62 -3.09 8.84
N SER A 30 3.22 -2.27 9.82
CA SER A 30 1.80 -1.95 10.07
C SER A 30 1.10 -1.28 8.89
N THR A 31 1.82 -0.48 8.09
CA THR A 31 1.31 0.12 6.85
C THR A 31 1.12 -0.95 5.77
N MET A 32 2.05 -1.90 5.65
CA MET A 32 1.92 -3.04 4.73
C MET A 32 0.76 -3.95 5.12
N GLU A 33 0.63 -4.30 6.39
CA GLU A 33 -0.48 -5.11 6.92
C GLU A 33 -1.84 -4.43 6.66
N SER A 34 -1.94 -3.12 6.93
CA SER A 34 -3.17 -2.36 6.68
C SER A 34 -3.50 -2.30 5.19
N THR A 35 -2.49 -2.08 4.35
CA THR A 35 -2.63 -2.08 2.89
C THR A 35 -3.14 -3.42 2.39
N LEU A 36 -2.53 -4.51 2.85
CA LEU A 36 -2.91 -5.86 2.48
C LEU A 36 -4.33 -6.19 2.98
N ALA A 37 -4.69 -5.79 4.21
CA ALA A 37 -6.02 -5.99 4.75
C ALA A 37 -7.11 -5.32 3.88
N VAL A 38 -6.87 -4.09 3.40
CA VAL A 38 -7.79 -3.41 2.47
C VAL A 38 -7.90 -4.15 1.13
N LEU A 39 -6.81 -4.79 0.69
CA LEU A 39 -6.78 -5.62 -0.52
C LEU A 39 -7.32 -7.05 -0.29
N GLY A 40 -7.78 -7.39 0.92
CA GLY A 40 -8.26 -8.73 1.27
C GLY A 40 -7.14 -9.76 1.42
N GLN A 41 -5.89 -9.33 1.58
CA GLN A 41 -4.71 -10.16 1.77
C GLN A 41 -4.22 -10.09 3.23
N ARG A 42 -3.46 -11.10 3.65
CA ARG A 42 -2.82 -11.18 4.97
C ARG A 42 -1.36 -11.60 4.82
N VAL A 43 -0.52 -11.14 5.73
CA VAL A 43 0.86 -11.64 5.88
C VAL A 43 0.82 -12.68 7.00
N GLU A 44 1.35 -13.87 6.72
CA GLU A 44 1.59 -14.94 7.70
C GLU A 44 3.07 -14.97 8.11
#